data_AF-A0A9E5EC23-F1
#
_entry.id   AF-A0A9E5EC23-F1
#
_cell.length_a   1.000
_cell.length_b   1.000
_cell.length_c   1.000
_cell.angle_alpha   90.00
_cell.angle_beta   90.00
_cell.angle_gamma   90.00
#
_symmetry.space_group_name_H-M   'P 1'
#
loop_
_entity.id
_entity.type
_entity.pdbx_description
1 polymer ?
#
loop_
_entity_poly.entity_id
_entity_poly.type
_entity_poly.pdbx_seq_one_letter_code
_entity_poly.pdbx_strand_id
1 'polypeptide(L)'
;MNLTYSAIATRRSALWLVATAAFSSTAMAQQNPMQIDVTGSRESASSILTPTKILQGNELQDKLGTTLGATIGNELGVSQTGYGVGASRPVMRGLEGARVQILQNGLSVGDVSAISADHAVASPVANARQIEILRGAAALLYGSGSSGGLVNVVNDRILTTLPDKPTGAVNTSYDTVSNGRAASGVIESSVGSVAVHVDTAINNNQNYRIPGNSALNGNTNWNIPGIDGVNYTGKLPNSFNNQNNLGIGASYIGKSGYTGISVERLNNNYGIPTPEGGMIAQSQNRYDFQHQTRDPFAGFSS
;
A
#
# COMPACT_ATOMS: atom_id res chain seq x y z
N MET A 1 17.78 77.67 -45.25
CA MET A 1 18.86 77.85 -44.25
C MET A 1 18.83 76.62 -43.36
N ASN A 2 19.92 75.86 -43.36
CA ASN A 2 20.11 74.63 -42.57
C ASN A 2 19.90 74.90 -41.07
N LEU A 3 19.32 73.93 -40.35
CA LEU A 3 20.05 73.16 -39.33
C LEU A 3 19.15 72.05 -38.73
N THR A 4 19.85 70.99 -38.37
CA THR A 4 19.48 69.58 -38.15
C THR A 4 19.27 69.23 -36.66
N TYR A 5 18.84 67.97 -36.43
CA TYR A 5 18.78 67.17 -35.17
C TYR A 5 17.51 67.33 -34.31
N SER A 6 16.93 66.30 -33.67
CA SER A 6 17.31 64.90 -33.45
C SER A 6 16.05 64.06 -33.16
N ALA A 7 16.13 62.76 -33.46
CA ALA A 7 15.10 61.75 -33.30
C ALA A 7 14.82 61.36 -31.84
N ILE A 8 13.54 61.11 -31.52
CA ILE A 8 13.13 60.16 -30.50
C ILE A 8 12.06 59.26 -31.12
N ALA A 9 12.46 58.04 -31.50
CA ALA A 9 11.56 57.01 -31.99
C ALA A 9 10.87 56.34 -30.79
N THR A 10 9.63 56.70 -30.52
CA THR A 10 8.78 56.00 -29.55
C THR A 10 8.37 54.65 -30.14
N ARG A 11 8.93 53.55 -29.63
CA ARG A 11 8.44 52.20 -29.92
C ARG A 11 7.00 52.10 -29.41
N ARG A 12 6.02 52.10 -30.33
CA ARG A 12 4.64 51.74 -30.04
C ARG A 12 4.51 50.22 -30.17
N SER A 13 4.38 49.58 -29.03
CA SER A 13 4.08 48.15 -28.86
C SER A 13 2.75 47.84 -29.54
N ALA A 14 2.75 46.90 -30.50
CA ALA A 14 1.54 46.35 -31.09
C ALA A 14 0.85 45.42 -30.07
N LEU A 15 -0.23 45.92 -29.46
CA LEU A 15 -1.17 45.11 -28.70
C LEU A 15 -2.06 44.35 -29.70
N TRP A 16 -1.84 43.04 -29.83
CA TRP A 16 -2.74 42.15 -30.54
C TRP A 16 -4.00 41.93 -29.68
N LEU A 17 -5.12 42.50 -30.13
CA LEU A 17 -6.45 42.26 -29.57
C LEU A 17 -6.97 40.93 -30.14
N VAL A 18 -6.86 39.84 -29.39
CA VAL A 18 -7.51 38.57 -29.74
C VAL A 18 -8.97 38.66 -29.29
N ALA A 19 -9.89 38.83 -30.24
CA ALA A 19 -11.32 38.74 -30.01
C ALA A 19 -11.73 37.27 -29.94
N THR A 20 -11.85 36.72 -28.72
CA THR A 20 -12.42 35.39 -28.50
C THR A 20 -13.95 35.50 -28.55
N ALA A 21 -14.54 35.06 -29.66
CA ALA A 21 -15.99 34.83 -29.74
C ALA A 21 -16.35 33.63 -28.86
N ALA A 22 -17.04 33.88 -27.75
CA ALA A 22 -17.61 32.82 -26.92
C ALA A 22 -18.84 32.23 -27.62
N PHE A 23 -18.69 31.08 -28.24
CA PHE A 23 -19.84 30.24 -28.62
C PHE A 23 -20.34 29.54 -27.36
N SER A 24 -21.45 30.02 -26.81
CA SER A 24 -22.20 29.28 -25.78
C SER A 24 -23.04 28.21 -26.46
N SER A 25 -22.56 26.97 -26.48
CA SER A 25 -23.40 25.81 -26.77
C SER A 25 -24.17 25.45 -25.50
N THR A 26 -25.50 25.54 -25.54
CA THR A 26 -26.36 24.94 -24.52
C THR A 26 -26.29 23.43 -24.67
N ALA A 27 -25.47 22.77 -23.86
CA ALA A 27 -25.54 21.33 -23.70
C ALA A 27 -26.83 20.99 -22.94
N MET A 28 -27.85 20.53 -23.66
CA MET A 28 -28.99 19.88 -23.01
C MET A 28 -28.47 18.59 -22.39
N ALA A 29 -28.51 18.47 -21.07
CA ALA A 29 -28.18 17.25 -20.37
C ALA A 29 -29.15 16.15 -20.83
N GLN A 30 -28.66 15.21 -21.64
CA GLN A 30 -29.41 14.01 -21.94
C GLN A 30 -29.52 13.20 -20.66
N GLN A 31 -30.70 13.21 -20.05
CA GLN A 31 -31.03 12.31 -18.94
C GLN A 31 -31.05 10.89 -19.50
N ASN A 32 -29.90 10.22 -19.48
CA ASN A 32 -29.90 8.77 -19.54
C ASN A 32 -30.49 8.31 -18.20
N PRO A 33 -31.69 7.70 -18.16
CA PRO A 33 -32.14 7.05 -16.95
C PRO A 33 -31.07 6.04 -16.55
N MET A 34 -30.70 5.99 -15.26
CA MET A 34 -29.77 4.97 -14.78
C MET A 34 -30.36 3.60 -15.11
N GLN A 35 -29.81 2.95 -16.13
CA GLN A 35 -30.11 1.57 -16.44
C GLN A 35 -29.44 0.72 -15.37
N ILE A 36 -30.25 0.22 -14.44
CA ILE A 36 -29.81 -0.80 -13.48
C ILE A 36 -29.97 -2.14 -14.19
N ASP A 37 -28.91 -2.63 -14.81
CA ASP A 37 -28.87 -4.00 -15.32
C ASP A 37 -28.81 -4.97 -14.14
N VAL A 38 -29.96 -5.53 -13.76
CA VAL A 38 -30.04 -6.63 -12.79
C VAL A 38 -29.70 -7.92 -13.53
N THR A 39 -28.41 -8.20 -13.64
CA THR A 39 -27.94 -9.50 -14.13
C THR A 39 -27.79 -10.44 -12.94
N GLY A 40 -28.72 -11.38 -12.79
CA GLY A 40 -28.58 -12.48 -11.84
C GLY A 40 -27.56 -13.49 -12.36
N SER A 41 -26.28 -13.30 -12.08
CA SER A 41 -25.29 -14.35 -12.30
C SER A 41 -25.47 -15.43 -11.24
N ARG A 42 -25.66 -16.69 -11.66
CA ARG A 42 -25.37 -17.81 -10.76
C ARG A 42 -23.87 -17.76 -10.52
N GLU A 43 -23.47 -17.26 -9.35
CA GLU A 43 -22.10 -17.41 -8.84
C GLU A 43 -21.75 -18.90 -8.89
N SER A 44 -20.87 -19.30 -9.79
CA SER A 44 -20.30 -20.65 -9.80
C SER A 44 -19.71 -20.91 -8.41
N ALA A 45 -19.85 -22.12 -7.87
CA ALA A 45 -19.29 -22.46 -6.55
C ALA A 45 -17.78 -22.21 -6.44
N SER A 46 -17.05 -22.15 -7.57
CA SER A 46 -15.64 -21.74 -7.61
C SER A 46 -15.41 -20.25 -7.33
N SER A 47 -16.38 -19.37 -7.67
CA SER A 47 -16.32 -17.93 -7.43
C SER A 47 -16.39 -17.60 -5.93
N ILE A 48 -17.07 -18.44 -5.15
CA ILE A 48 -17.18 -18.33 -3.69
C ILE A 48 -15.81 -18.49 -3.00
N LEU A 49 -14.82 -19.13 -3.67
CA LEU A 49 -13.49 -19.38 -3.12
C LEU A 49 -12.41 -18.46 -3.69
N THR A 50 -12.74 -17.62 -4.68
CA THR A 50 -11.76 -16.71 -5.29
C THR A 50 -11.70 -15.36 -4.56
N PRO A 51 -10.52 -14.72 -4.49
CA PRO A 51 -10.42 -13.37 -3.98
C PRO A 51 -11.34 -12.42 -4.72
N THR A 52 -12.04 -11.57 -3.98
CA THR A 52 -12.97 -10.62 -4.58
C THR A 52 -12.25 -9.43 -5.21
N LYS A 53 -10.98 -9.21 -4.86
CA LYS A 53 -10.07 -8.26 -5.51
C LYS A 53 -8.62 -8.75 -5.36
N ILE A 54 -7.85 -8.62 -6.43
CA ILE A 54 -6.40 -8.84 -6.44
C ILE A 54 -5.77 -7.55 -6.96
N LEU A 55 -4.85 -6.98 -6.18
CA LEU A 55 -4.01 -5.84 -6.55
C LEU A 55 -2.63 -6.37 -6.93
N GLN A 56 -2.19 -6.14 -8.16
CA GLN A 56 -0.90 -6.64 -8.66
C GLN A 56 -0.35 -5.74 -9.77
N GLY A 57 0.94 -5.86 -10.07
CA GLY A 57 1.59 -5.11 -11.14
C GLY A 57 1.46 -3.59 -10.96
N ASN A 58 1.14 -2.89 -12.04
CA ASN A 58 1.04 -1.42 -12.04
C ASN A 58 -0.07 -0.92 -11.09
N GLU A 59 -1.20 -1.63 -10.99
CA GLU A 59 -2.28 -1.20 -10.09
C GLU A 59 -1.84 -1.18 -8.63
N LEU A 60 -1.08 -2.21 -8.21
CA LEU A 60 -0.51 -2.23 -6.86
C LEU A 60 0.50 -1.09 -6.71
N GLN A 61 1.41 -0.89 -7.67
CA GLN A 61 2.44 0.15 -7.62
C GLN A 61 1.85 1.55 -7.49
N ASP A 62 0.78 1.86 -8.22
CA ASP A 62 0.11 3.17 -8.19
C ASP A 62 -0.58 3.45 -6.84
N LYS A 63 -0.92 2.39 -6.10
CA LYS A 63 -1.64 2.45 -4.83
C LYS A 63 -0.76 2.23 -3.60
N LEU A 64 0.54 1.94 -3.79
CA LEU A 64 1.45 1.65 -2.68
C LEU A 64 1.48 2.80 -1.66
N GLY A 65 0.98 2.50 -0.47
CA GLY A 65 1.07 3.36 0.70
C GLY A 65 2.23 2.98 1.61
N THR A 66 2.40 3.73 2.70
CA THR A 66 3.43 3.44 3.72
C THR A 66 3.08 2.21 4.58
N THR A 67 1.82 1.81 4.59
CA THR A 67 1.25 0.73 5.42
C THR A 67 0.28 -0.12 4.59
N LEU A 68 -0.08 -1.30 5.09
CA LEU A 68 -1.09 -2.14 4.44
C LEU A 68 -2.45 -1.45 4.36
N GLY A 69 -2.92 -0.86 5.46
CA GLY A 69 -4.16 -0.09 5.49
C GLY A 69 -4.18 1.04 4.46
N ALA A 70 -3.10 1.81 4.33
CA ALA A 70 -3.04 2.92 3.37
C ALA A 70 -3.03 2.43 1.93
N THR A 71 -2.42 1.27 1.67
CA THR A 71 -2.31 0.69 0.32
C THR A 71 -3.67 0.25 -0.23
N ILE A 72 -4.52 -0.33 0.63
CA ILE A 72 -5.81 -0.90 0.19
C ILE A 72 -7.04 -0.17 0.72
N GLY A 73 -6.86 0.88 1.52
CA GLY A 73 -7.93 1.60 2.20
C GLY A 73 -8.89 2.35 1.28
N ASN A 74 -8.59 2.44 -0.01
CA ASN A 74 -9.46 3.02 -1.05
C ASN A 74 -10.11 1.96 -1.95
N GLU A 75 -9.91 0.66 -1.66
CA GLU A 75 -10.62 -0.40 -2.36
C GLU A 75 -12.10 -0.44 -1.97
N LEU A 76 -12.96 -0.88 -2.88
CA LEU A 76 -14.40 -0.93 -2.64
C LEU A 76 -14.74 -1.75 -1.39
N GLY A 77 -15.42 -1.14 -0.42
CA GLY A 77 -15.84 -1.79 0.82
C GLY A 77 -14.70 -1.99 1.84
N VAL A 78 -13.54 -1.38 1.59
CA VAL A 78 -12.40 -1.33 2.49
C VAL A 78 -12.20 0.12 2.91
N SER A 79 -11.93 0.33 4.20
CA SER A 79 -11.37 1.57 4.74
C SER A 79 -10.15 1.21 5.59
N GLN A 80 -9.61 2.15 6.34
CA GLN A 80 -8.45 1.89 7.20
C GLN A 80 -8.59 2.57 8.55
N THR A 81 -7.90 2.01 9.54
CA THR A 81 -7.61 2.71 10.80
C THR A 81 -6.57 3.80 10.56
N GLY A 82 -6.33 4.67 11.55
CA GLY A 82 -5.34 5.74 11.40
C GLY A 82 -4.57 6.03 12.68
N TYR A 83 -3.27 5.70 12.69
CA TYR A 83 -2.30 6.08 13.72
C TYR A 83 -1.04 6.67 13.04
N GLY A 84 -1.25 7.77 12.32
CA GLY A 84 -0.22 8.38 11.47
C GLY A 84 0.11 7.53 10.24
N VAL A 85 1.29 7.77 9.65
CA VAL A 85 1.78 7.04 8.46
C VAL A 85 2.56 5.76 8.80
N GLY A 86 2.74 5.49 10.10
CA GLY A 86 3.48 4.33 10.61
C GLY A 86 2.62 3.10 10.86
N ALA A 87 1.36 3.28 11.26
CA ALA A 87 0.44 2.21 11.59
C ALA A 87 -0.97 2.46 11.05
N SER A 88 -1.47 1.47 10.31
CA SER A 88 -2.88 1.40 9.91
C SER A 88 -3.23 -0.03 9.51
N ARG A 89 -4.45 -0.45 9.81
CA ARG A 89 -5.01 -1.74 9.40
C ARG A 89 -6.19 -1.53 8.44
N PRO A 90 -6.44 -2.46 7.52
CA PRO A 90 -7.68 -2.49 6.77
C PRO A 90 -8.89 -2.70 7.69
N VAL A 91 -9.95 -1.96 7.42
CA VAL A 91 -11.28 -2.10 8.01
C VAL A 91 -12.20 -2.58 6.89
N MET A 92 -12.91 -3.67 7.10
CA MET A 92 -13.78 -4.26 6.07
C MET A 92 -15.19 -4.42 6.61
N ARG A 93 -16.18 -3.90 5.88
CA ARG A 93 -17.60 -3.93 6.30
C ARG A 93 -17.82 -3.31 7.69
N GLY A 94 -17.00 -2.33 8.07
CA GLY A 94 -17.02 -1.71 9.40
C GLY A 94 -16.42 -2.56 10.52
N LEU A 95 -15.81 -3.71 10.21
CA LEU A 95 -15.12 -4.58 11.17
C LEU A 95 -13.60 -4.42 11.06
N GLU A 96 -12.92 -4.54 12.19
CA GLU A 96 -11.47 -4.37 12.32
C GLU A 96 -10.88 -5.34 13.37
N GLY A 97 -9.58 -5.19 13.67
CA GLY A 97 -8.89 -6.01 14.67
C GLY A 97 -8.95 -7.50 14.32
N ALA A 98 -9.25 -8.35 15.31
CA ALA A 98 -9.33 -9.80 15.15
C ALA A 98 -10.45 -10.31 14.22
N ARG A 99 -11.29 -9.41 13.68
CA ARG A 99 -12.36 -9.76 12.72
C ARG A 99 -11.92 -9.60 11.26
N VAL A 100 -10.79 -8.94 11.04
CA VAL A 100 -10.14 -8.82 9.73
C VAL A 100 -8.80 -9.53 9.82
N GLN A 101 -8.72 -10.71 9.21
CA GLN A 101 -7.53 -11.52 9.24
C GLN A 101 -6.52 -10.99 8.20
N ILE A 102 -5.26 -10.88 8.61
CA ILE A 102 -4.18 -10.46 7.74
C ILE A 102 -3.19 -11.61 7.64
N LEU A 103 -2.91 -12.01 6.41
CA LEU A 103 -2.00 -13.08 6.08
C LEU A 103 -0.83 -12.55 5.27
N GLN A 104 0.30 -13.23 5.39
CA GLN A 104 1.41 -13.15 4.47
C GLN A 104 1.64 -14.55 3.92
N ASN A 105 1.57 -14.70 2.59
CA ASN A 105 1.68 -15.98 1.89
C ASN A 105 0.75 -17.07 2.48
N GLY A 106 -0.49 -16.72 2.82
CA GLY A 106 -1.48 -17.66 3.35
C GLY A 106 -1.34 -17.99 4.85
N LEU A 107 -0.34 -17.47 5.53
CA LEU A 107 -0.12 -17.67 6.96
C LEU A 107 -0.31 -16.37 7.75
N SER A 108 -0.75 -16.46 9.00
CA SER A 108 -0.92 -15.27 9.85
C SER A 108 0.37 -14.45 9.93
N VAL A 109 0.23 -13.12 9.91
CA VAL A 109 1.35 -12.19 10.12
C VAL A 109 1.92 -12.26 11.54
N GLY A 110 1.17 -12.80 12.51
CA GLY A 110 1.66 -13.07 13.87
C GLY A 110 2.07 -11.81 14.66
N ASP A 111 1.54 -10.65 14.29
CA ASP A 111 1.79 -9.38 14.99
C ASP A 111 0.71 -9.09 16.05
N VAL A 112 0.90 -7.98 16.78
CA VAL A 112 -0.04 -7.50 17.81
C VAL A 112 -0.98 -6.41 17.30
N SER A 113 -0.97 -6.11 15.99
CA SER A 113 -1.81 -5.05 15.42
C SER A 113 -3.31 -5.37 15.52
N ALA A 114 -3.67 -6.65 15.71
CA ALA A 114 -5.06 -7.05 15.90
C ALA A 114 -5.59 -6.71 17.30
N ILE A 115 -4.70 -6.50 18.27
CA ILE A 115 -5.02 -6.11 19.65
C ILE A 115 -5.24 -4.60 19.73
N SER A 116 -4.37 -3.84 19.08
CA SER A 116 -4.45 -2.38 19.02
C SER A 116 -3.96 -1.84 17.68
N ALA A 117 -4.73 -0.92 17.11
CA ALA A 117 -4.49 -0.36 15.78
C ALA A 117 -3.31 0.63 15.72
N ASP A 118 -2.75 1.00 16.88
CA ASP A 118 -1.51 1.77 16.99
C ASP A 118 -0.27 0.94 16.64
N HIS A 119 -0.37 -0.39 16.63
CA HIS A 119 0.70 -1.26 16.15
C HIS A 119 0.55 -1.51 14.65
N ALA A 120 1.64 -1.35 13.90
CA ALA A 120 1.66 -1.58 12.47
C ALA A 120 1.60 -3.07 12.11
N VAL A 121 0.98 -3.37 10.97
CA VAL A 121 0.95 -4.70 10.38
C VAL A 121 2.37 -5.12 10.00
N ALA A 122 2.82 -6.27 10.49
CA ALA A 122 4.16 -6.81 10.24
C ALA A 122 4.27 -7.48 8.86
N SER A 123 3.79 -6.82 7.81
CA SER A 123 3.85 -7.32 6.43
C SER A 123 4.23 -6.18 5.48
N PRO A 124 5.49 -6.11 5.01
CA PRO A 124 5.95 -5.02 4.15
C PRO A 124 5.29 -5.07 2.77
N VAL A 125 4.45 -4.08 2.48
CA VAL A 125 3.75 -3.99 1.18
C VAL A 125 4.65 -3.62 0.01
N ALA A 126 5.81 -3.01 0.26
CA ALA A 126 6.73 -2.54 -0.78
C ALA A 126 7.36 -3.68 -1.61
N ASN A 127 7.39 -4.91 -1.08
CA ASN A 127 7.87 -6.11 -1.76
C ASN A 127 6.74 -7.10 -2.06
N ALA A 128 5.48 -6.67 -1.93
CA ALA A 128 4.35 -7.50 -2.30
C ALA A 128 4.29 -7.64 -3.82
N ARG A 129 4.19 -8.89 -4.30
CA ARG A 129 3.84 -9.19 -5.69
C ARG A 129 2.36 -8.91 -5.95
N GLN A 130 1.53 -9.32 -4.99
CA GLN A 130 0.10 -9.05 -5.02
C GLN A 130 -0.49 -8.94 -3.61
N ILE A 131 -1.63 -8.26 -3.53
CA ILE A 131 -2.47 -8.21 -2.33
C ILE A 131 -3.86 -8.73 -2.71
N GLU A 132 -4.31 -9.76 -2.02
CA GLU A 132 -5.60 -10.41 -2.24
C GLU A 132 -6.56 -9.99 -1.14
N ILE A 133 -7.78 -9.60 -1.52
CA ILE A 133 -8.84 -9.20 -0.61
C ILE A 133 -9.99 -10.19 -0.78
N LEU A 134 -10.25 -10.97 0.27
CA LEU A 134 -11.30 -11.97 0.32
C LEU A 134 -12.44 -11.50 1.22
N ARG A 135 -13.65 -11.50 0.68
CA ARG A 135 -14.87 -11.10 1.40
C ARG A 135 -15.80 -12.30 1.59
N GLY A 136 -16.39 -12.42 2.77
CA GLY A 136 -17.43 -13.43 3.05
C GLY A 136 -16.89 -14.85 3.20
N ALA A 137 -17.61 -15.84 2.68
CA ALA A 137 -17.40 -17.26 2.97
C ALA A 137 -16.02 -17.80 2.54
N ALA A 138 -15.41 -17.26 1.48
CA ALA A 138 -14.03 -17.58 1.07
C ALA A 138 -13.04 -17.49 2.23
N ALA A 139 -13.23 -16.48 3.09
CA ALA A 139 -12.30 -16.17 4.16
C ALA A 139 -12.35 -17.21 5.30
N LEU A 140 -13.41 -18.02 5.38
CA LEU A 140 -13.53 -19.12 6.35
C LEU A 140 -12.52 -20.24 6.10
N LEU A 141 -12.00 -20.39 4.87
CA LEU A 141 -10.93 -21.35 4.58
C LEU A 141 -9.65 -21.09 5.38
N TYR A 142 -9.46 -19.85 5.84
CA TYR A 142 -8.25 -19.42 6.53
C TYR A 142 -8.44 -19.27 8.04
N GLY A 143 -9.66 -19.52 8.55
CA GLY A 143 -9.96 -19.56 9.97
C GLY A 143 -11.18 -18.72 10.39
N SER A 144 -11.48 -18.79 11.69
CA SER A 144 -12.64 -18.13 12.31
C SER A 144 -12.49 -16.61 12.48
N GLY A 145 -11.29 -16.06 12.31
CA GLY A 145 -10.97 -14.63 12.48
C GLY A 145 -11.37 -13.72 11.31
N SER A 146 -12.05 -14.26 10.28
CA SER A 146 -12.30 -13.57 9.02
C SER A 146 -13.75 -13.10 8.82
N SER A 147 -14.49 -12.83 9.90
CA SER A 147 -15.90 -12.40 9.82
C SER A 147 -16.11 -11.07 9.07
N GLY A 148 -15.14 -10.15 9.14
CA GLY A 148 -15.08 -8.93 8.33
C GLY A 148 -14.45 -9.14 6.95
N GLY A 149 -13.59 -10.14 6.83
CA GLY A 149 -12.90 -10.55 5.62
C GLY A 149 -11.44 -10.89 5.90
N LEU A 150 -10.70 -11.10 4.82
CA LEU A 150 -9.29 -11.45 4.87
C LEU A 150 -8.48 -10.67 3.84
N VAL A 151 -7.26 -10.29 4.22
CA VAL A 151 -6.27 -9.68 3.34
C VAL A 151 -5.03 -10.55 3.34
N ASN A 152 -4.60 -11.03 2.18
CA ASN A 152 -3.38 -11.82 2.03
C ASN A 152 -2.35 -11.03 1.22
N VAL A 153 -1.19 -10.79 1.81
CA VAL A 153 -0.04 -10.16 1.15
C VAL A 153 0.86 -11.27 0.63
N VAL A 154 1.03 -11.33 -0.68
CA VAL A 154 1.83 -12.36 -1.34
C VAL A 154 3.12 -11.73 -1.84
N ASN A 155 4.26 -12.26 -1.41
CA ASN A 155 5.59 -11.83 -1.86
C ASN A 155 6.29 -12.88 -2.74
N ASP A 156 5.86 -14.15 -2.68
CA ASP A 156 6.47 -15.29 -3.39
C ASP A 156 7.99 -15.43 -3.19
N ARG A 157 8.49 -15.20 -1.96
CA ARG A 157 9.90 -15.49 -1.62
C ARG A 157 10.28 -16.96 -1.80
N ILE A 158 9.32 -17.87 -1.62
CA ILE A 158 9.47 -19.27 -1.97
C ILE A 158 8.91 -19.44 -3.39
N LEU A 159 9.81 -19.55 -4.36
CA LEU A 159 9.44 -19.65 -5.77
C LEU A 159 8.89 -21.05 -6.08
N THR A 160 7.78 -21.08 -6.80
CA THR A 160 7.10 -22.32 -7.22
C THR A 160 7.42 -22.72 -8.66
N THR A 161 8.10 -21.84 -9.41
CA THR A 161 8.59 -22.05 -10.78
C THR A 161 10.02 -21.53 -10.92
N LEU A 162 10.79 -22.10 -11.85
CA LEU A 162 12.16 -21.68 -12.12
C LEU A 162 12.15 -20.48 -13.07
N PRO A 163 12.75 -19.32 -12.70
CA PRO A 163 12.99 -18.25 -13.66
C PRO A 163 13.93 -18.72 -14.77
N ASP A 164 13.55 -18.53 -16.04
CA ASP A 164 14.38 -18.90 -17.21
C ASP A 164 15.69 -18.11 -17.29
N LYS A 165 15.68 -16.89 -16.74
CA LYS A 165 16.81 -15.97 -16.64
C LYS A 165 16.69 -15.17 -15.34
N PRO A 166 17.78 -14.55 -14.85
CA PRO A 166 17.69 -13.63 -13.74
C PRO A 166 16.68 -12.51 -14.03
N THR A 167 15.74 -12.30 -13.11
CA THR A 167 14.72 -11.26 -13.15
C THR A 167 14.84 -10.37 -11.93
N GLY A 168 14.25 -9.18 -12.01
CA GLY A 168 14.20 -8.29 -10.87
C GLY A 168 13.40 -7.04 -11.18
N ALA A 169 13.09 -6.29 -10.13
CA ALA A 169 12.45 -5.00 -10.21
C ALA A 169 13.04 -4.08 -9.15
N VAL A 170 13.04 -2.78 -9.45
CA VAL A 170 13.43 -1.73 -8.52
C VAL A 170 12.35 -0.66 -8.58
N ASN A 171 11.91 -0.19 -7.41
CA ASN A 171 10.99 0.92 -7.28
C ASN A 171 11.60 1.99 -6.38
N THR A 172 11.33 3.25 -6.66
CA THR A 172 11.74 4.39 -5.85
C THR A 172 10.62 5.41 -5.81
N SER A 173 10.35 5.99 -4.65
CA SER A 173 9.33 7.03 -4.52
C SER A 173 9.77 8.17 -3.60
N TYR A 174 9.18 9.33 -3.84
CA TYR A 174 9.39 10.53 -3.04
C TYR A 174 8.05 11.15 -2.67
N ASP A 175 7.78 11.28 -1.38
CA ASP A 175 6.56 11.89 -0.86
C ASP A 175 6.84 13.33 -0.45
N THR A 176 6.11 14.28 -1.03
CA THR A 176 6.33 15.69 -0.74
C THR A 176 5.82 16.10 0.63
N VAL A 177 4.75 15.49 1.15
CA VAL A 177 4.05 15.87 2.39
C VAL A 177 4.88 15.51 3.61
N SER A 178 5.49 14.34 3.62
CA SER A 178 6.38 13.85 4.68
C SER A 178 7.87 14.00 4.35
N ASN A 179 8.24 14.58 3.20
CA ASN A 179 9.61 14.50 2.68
C ASN A 179 10.12 13.04 2.70
N GLY A 180 9.22 12.12 2.34
CA GLY A 180 9.43 10.69 2.43
C GLY A 180 10.27 10.17 1.29
N ARG A 181 11.14 9.20 1.55
CA ARG A 181 11.95 8.54 0.54
C ARG A 181 11.79 7.04 0.73
N ALA A 182 11.37 6.35 -0.33
CA ALA A 182 11.31 4.90 -0.31
C ALA A 182 12.05 4.32 -1.51
N ALA A 183 12.62 3.15 -1.31
CA ALA A 183 13.14 2.32 -2.38
C ALA A 183 12.86 0.86 -2.06
N SER A 184 12.50 0.07 -3.06
CA SER A 184 12.42 -1.38 -2.94
C SER A 184 13.07 -2.05 -4.13
N GLY A 185 13.52 -3.28 -3.93
CA GLY A 185 14.17 -4.09 -4.94
C GLY A 185 13.89 -5.56 -4.70
N VAL A 186 13.76 -6.29 -5.81
CA VAL A 186 13.66 -7.75 -5.81
C VAL A 186 14.55 -8.30 -6.92
N ILE A 187 15.22 -9.41 -6.65
CA ILE A 187 16.03 -10.16 -7.60
C ILE A 187 15.68 -11.63 -7.44
N GLU A 188 15.47 -12.29 -8.56
CA GLU A 188 15.18 -13.71 -8.64
C GLU A 188 16.09 -14.36 -9.68
N SER A 189 16.54 -15.57 -9.39
CA SER A 189 17.39 -16.32 -10.31
C SER A 189 17.23 -17.82 -10.09
N SER A 190 17.71 -18.62 -11.03
CA SER A 190 17.78 -20.06 -10.88
C SER A 190 19.08 -20.63 -11.41
N VAL A 191 19.50 -21.76 -10.82
CA VAL A 191 20.58 -22.60 -11.31
C VAL A 191 20.16 -24.06 -11.16
N GLY A 192 20.03 -24.76 -12.28
CA GLY A 192 19.50 -26.12 -12.29
C GLY A 192 18.08 -26.15 -11.74
N SER A 193 17.84 -26.98 -10.73
CA SER A 193 16.54 -27.11 -10.05
C SER A 193 16.36 -26.19 -8.84
N VAL A 194 17.30 -25.26 -8.60
CA VAL A 194 17.25 -24.36 -7.45
C VAL A 194 16.92 -22.95 -7.90
N ALA A 195 15.86 -22.37 -7.32
CA ALA A 195 15.52 -20.96 -7.46
C ALA A 195 15.90 -20.19 -6.19
N VAL A 196 16.31 -18.95 -6.35
CA VAL A 196 16.64 -18.02 -5.27
C VAL A 196 15.89 -16.71 -5.46
N HIS A 197 15.48 -16.11 -4.35
CA HIS A 197 14.77 -14.84 -4.30
C HIS A 197 15.42 -13.97 -3.21
N VAL A 198 15.64 -12.70 -3.50
CA VAL A 198 16.10 -11.70 -2.53
C VAL A 198 15.29 -10.43 -2.74
N ASP A 199 14.72 -9.90 -1.67
CA ASP A 199 13.98 -8.64 -1.70
C ASP A 199 14.33 -7.73 -0.53
N THR A 200 14.22 -6.43 -0.74
CA THR A 200 14.48 -5.44 0.29
C THR A 200 13.68 -4.18 0.01
N ALA A 201 13.24 -3.52 1.06
CA ALA A 201 12.65 -2.21 1.01
C ALA A 201 13.19 -1.34 2.13
N ILE A 202 13.32 -0.05 1.83
CA ILE A 202 13.55 1.02 2.80
C ILE A 202 12.47 2.07 2.60
N ASN A 203 11.97 2.61 3.69
CA ASN A 203 11.03 3.72 3.68
C ASN A 203 11.34 4.66 4.85
N ASN A 204 11.62 5.92 4.54
CA ASN A 204 11.99 6.95 5.50
C ASN A 204 11.09 8.18 5.30
N ASN A 205 10.02 8.28 6.08
CA ASN A 205 9.13 9.43 6.16
C ASN A 205 9.49 10.29 7.37
N GLN A 206 9.62 11.59 7.16
CA GLN A 206 9.67 12.56 8.26
C GLN A 206 8.24 12.87 8.74
N ASN A 207 8.13 13.70 9.78
CA ASN A 207 6.85 14.25 10.21
C ASN A 207 6.10 14.92 9.04
N TYR A 208 4.85 14.51 8.80
CA TYR A 208 4.06 14.99 7.68
C TYR A 208 3.47 16.37 7.90
N ARG A 209 3.22 17.09 6.81
CA ARG A 209 2.57 18.40 6.86
C ARG A 209 1.06 18.29 7.07
N ILE A 210 0.50 19.19 7.87
CA ILE A 210 -0.94 19.31 8.11
C ILE A 210 -1.45 20.70 7.69
N PRO A 211 -2.67 20.80 7.14
CA PRO A 211 -3.34 22.08 6.99
C PRO A 211 -3.80 22.58 8.37
N GLY A 212 -3.45 23.83 8.70
CA GLY A 212 -3.90 24.46 9.93
C GLY A 212 -3.25 23.90 11.20
N ASN A 213 -4.06 23.72 12.24
CA ASN A 213 -3.64 23.37 13.60
C ASN A 213 -3.81 21.87 13.88
N SER A 214 -2.95 21.31 14.73
CA SER A 214 -3.02 19.91 15.19
C SER A 214 -4.28 19.57 15.97
N ALA A 215 -4.99 20.57 16.51
CA ALA A 215 -6.26 20.39 17.19
C ALA A 215 -7.40 21.08 16.44
N LEU A 216 -8.47 20.32 16.18
CA LEU A 216 -9.75 20.85 15.73
C LEU A 216 -10.50 21.38 16.97
N ASN A 217 -10.97 22.63 16.93
CA ASN A 217 -11.71 23.32 18.01
C ASN A 217 -10.89 23.77 19.25
N GLY A 218 -9.56 23.84 19.13
CA GLY A 218 -8.73 24.68 20.01
C GLY A 218 -8.58 24.26 21.47
N ASN A 219 -9.13 23.11 21.88
CA ASN A 219 -8.99 22.61 23.26
C ASN A 219 -8.71 21.10 23.27
N THR A 220 -7.45 20.73 23.01
CA THR A 220 -6.91 19.41 23.34
C THR A 220 -5.62 19.61 24.14
N ASN A 221 -5.18 18.59 24.86
CA ASN A 221 -3.88 18.61 25.54
C ASN A 221 -2.69 18.55 24.54
N TRP A 222 -2.93 18.77 23.24
CA TRP A 222 -1.95 18.64 22.16
C TRP A 222 -1.29 19.99 21.82
N ASN A 223 -0.76 20.63 22.85
CA ASN A 223 -0.13 21.94 22.73
C ASN A 223 1.40 21.82 22.65
N ILE A 224 2.04 22.90 22.23
CA ILE A 224 3.50 23.03 22.28
C ILE A 224 3.95 22.97 23.76
N PRO A 225 4.92 22.12 24.13
CA PRO A 225 5.44 22.06 25.49
C PRO A 225 5.87 23.45 26.01
N GLY A 226 5.29 23.85 27.14
CA GLY A 226 5.57 25.14 27.77
C GLY A 226 4.79 26.33 27.23
N ILE A 227 3.84 26.13 26.29
CA ILE A 227 2.97 27.21 25.79
C ILE A 227 1.50 26.73 25.75
N ASP A 228 0.73 27.13 26.75
CA ASP A 228 -0.68 26.79 26.85
C ASP A 228 -1.53 27.44 25.75
N GLY A 229 -2.45 26.66 25.17
CA GLY A 229 -3.39 27.12 24.14
C GLY A 229 -2.80 27.23 22.73
N VAL A 230 -1.50 26.96 22.54
CA VAL A 230 -0.86 27.01 21.23
C VAL A 230 -0.64 25.60 20.67
N ASN A 231 -1.36 25.30 19.59
CA ASN A 231 -1.28 24.02 18.88
C ASN A 231 -0.13 23.98 17.88
N TYR A 232 0.33 22.77 17.54
CA TYR A 232 1.30 22.61 16.45
C TYR A 232 0.68 22.98 15.10
N THR A 233 1.49 23.57 14.23
CA THR A 233 1.08 23.93 12.86
C THR A 233 2.15 23.53 11.86
N GLY A 234 1.75 23.36 10.59
CA GLY A 234 2.68 23.09 9.50
C GLY A 234 3.14 21.65 9.41
N LYS A 235 3.84 21.12 10.42
CA LYS A 235 4.23 19.68 10.53
C LYS A 235 3.67 19.09 11.81
N LEU A 236 3.03 17.92 11.69
CA LEU A 236 2.53 17.21 12.85
C LEU A 236 3.68 16.46 13.55
N PRO A 237 4.02 16.78 14.81
CA PRO A 237 5.06 16.07 15.52
C PRO A 237 4.73 14.59 15.68
N ASN A 238 5.77 13.78 15.83
CA ASN A 238 5.67 12.36 16.12
C ASN A 238 4.81 11.58 15.11
N SER A 239 4.91 11.96 13.84
CA SER A 239 4.20 11.36 12.72
C SER A 239 5.14 10.78 11.66
N PHE A 240 6.40 10.54 12.03
CA PHE A 240 7.42 9.95 11.17
C PHE A 240 7.23 8.42 11.05
N ASN A 241 7.85 7.84 10.03
CA ASN A 241 7.93 6.38 9.86
C ASN A 241 9.29 6.01 9.22
N ASN A 242 10.02 5.10 9.84
CA ASN A 242 11.30 4.58 9.35
C ASN A 242 11.26 3.05 9.33
N GLN A 243 11.06 2.48 8.15
CA GLN A 243 10.94 1.04 7.93
C GLN A 243 12.06 0.51 7.04
N ASN A 244 12.55 -0.68 7.34
CA ASN A 244 13.35 -1.47 6.42
C ASN A 244 13.04 -2.96 6.54
N ASN A 245 13.25 -3.70 5.47
CA ASN A 245 13.28 -5.15 5.51
C ASN A 245 14.33 -5.75 4.58
N LEU A 246 14.67 -7.00 4.87
CA LEU A 246 15.45 -7.87 4.00
C LEU A 246 14.84 -9.27 4.05
N GLY A 247 14.44 -9.77 2.88
CA GLY A 247 13.92 -11.11 2.68
C GLY A 247 14.85 -11.92 1.78
N ILE A 248 15.03 -13.20 2.11
CA ILE A 248 15.80 -14.16 1.32
C ILE A 248 15.02 -15.47 1.27
N GLY A 249 14.87 -16.04 0.09
CA GLY A 249 14.24 -17.33 -0.12
C GLY A 249 15.03 -18.22 -1.07
N ALA A 250 14.93 -19.53 -0.84
CA ALA A 250 15.49 -20.55 -1.71
C ALA A 250 14.48 -21.68 -1.88
N SER A 251 14.41 -22.24 -3.09
CA SER A 251 13.42 -23.26 -3.44
C SER A 251 14.05 -24.30 -4.36
N TYR A 252 13.86 -25.57 -4.04
CA TYR A 252 14.15 -26.69 -4.93
C TYR A 252 12.87 -27.06 -5.68
N ILE A 253 12.91 -26.99 -7.00
CA ILE A 253 11.76 -27.15 -7.89
C ILE A 253 12.03 -28.34 -8.82
N GLY A 254 11.26 -29.40 -8.63
CA GLY A 254 11.33 -30.62 -9.43
C GLY A 254 10.11 -30.79 -10.34
N LYS A 255 10.08 -31.91 -11.06
CA LYS A 255 8.94 -32.27 -11.94
C LYS A 255 7.66 -32.55 -11.14
N SER A 256 7.81 -33.12 -9.95
CA SER A 256 6.71 -33.60 -9.11
C SER A 256 6.41 -32.70 -7.92
N GLY A 257 6.89 -31.44 -7.91
CA GLY A 257 6.66 -30.54 -6.79
C GLY A 257 7.81 -29.58 -6.49
N TYR A 258 7.71 -28.89 -5.36
CA TYR A 258 8.77 -28.01 -4.86
C TYR A 258 8.85 -28.05 -3.33
N THR A 259 10.01 -27.66 -2.82
CA THR A 259 10.26 -27.42 -1.39
C THR A 259 11.07 -26.16 -1.27
N GLY A 260 10.69 -25.25 -0.39
CA GLY A 260 11.44 -24.02 -0.17
C GLY A 260 11.38 -23.52 1.26
N ILE A 261 12.33 -22.64 1.55
CA ILE A 261 12.44 -21.92 2.80
C ILE A 261 12.64 -20.44 2.52
N SER A 262 12.15 -19.58 3.41
CA SER A 262 12.51 -18.18 3.38
C SER A 262 12.66 -17.60 4.77
N VAL A 263 13.44 -16.53 4.85
CA VAL A 263 13.65 -15.75 6.06
C VAL A 263 13.47 -14.27 5.75
N GLU A 264 12.84 -13.53 6.65
CA GLU A 264 12.70 -12.08 6.56
C GLU A 264 13.01 -11.44 7.90
N ARG A 265 13.75 -10.33 7.85
CA ARG A 265 13.87 -9.37 8.95
C ARG A 265 13.15 -8.09 8.58
N LEU A 266 12.19 -7.67 9.40
CA LEU A 266 11.51 -6.38 9.32
C LEU A 266 11.89 -5.55 10.55
N ASN A 267 12.26 -4.29 10.34
CA ASN A 267 12.36 -3.30 11.40
C ASN A 267 11.52 -2.08 11.00
N ASN A 268 10.70 -1.58 11.92
CA ASN A 268 9.82 -0.45 11.69
C ASN A 268 9.78 0.43 12.94
N ASN A 269 10.26 1.66 12.83
CA ASN A 269 10.24 2.65 13.91
C ASN A 269 9.40 3.85 13.50
N TYR A 270 8.29 4.08 14.20
CA TYR A 270 7.34 5.13 13.85
C TYR A 270 6.78 5.83 15.07
N GLY A 271 6.38 7.08 14.86
CA GLY A 271 5.68 7.88 15.85
C GLY A 271 4.17 7.70 15.73
N ILE A 272 3.50 7.77 16.87
CA ILE A 272 2.05 7.88 17.00
C ILE A 272 1.73 9.34 17.27
N PRO A 273 1.08 10.06 16.33
CA PRO A 273 0.76 11.46 16.55
C PRO A 273 -0.39 11.51 17.56
N THR A 274 -0.05 11.64 18.84
CA THR A 274 -0.93 11.93 19.98
C THR A 274 -0.24 12.91 20.92
N PRO A 275 -0.95 13.55 21.87
CA PRO A 275 -0.35 14.47 22.83
C PRO A 275 0.80 13.85 23.64
N GLU A 276 0.73 12.55 23.90
CA GLU A 276 1.72 11.80 24.68
C GLU A 276 3.03 11.57 23.91
N GLY A 277 3.02 11.70 22.58
CA GLY A 277 4.21 11.53 21.75
C GLY A 277 4.76 10.10 21.74
N GLY A 278 3.89 9.09 21.79
CA GLY A 278 4.30 7.67 21.82
C GLY A 278 5.00 7.21 20.54
N MET A 279 6.02 6.36 20.64
CA MET A 279 6.69 5.77 19.48
C MET A 279 6.80 4.26 19.65
N ILE A 280 6.76 3.53 18.55
CA ILE A 280 6.89 2.08 18.54
C ILE A 280 8.07 1.67 17.67
N ALA A 281 8.98 0.91 18.26
CA ALA A 281 10.06 0.21 17.57
C ALA A 281 9.69 -1.26 17.38
N GLN A 282 9.03 -1.55 16.27
CA GLN A 282 8.64 -2.90 15.87
C GLN A 282 9.79 -3.61 15.17
N SER A 283 9.96 -4.88 15.50
CA SER A 283 10.93 -5.77 14.86
C SER A 283 10.30 -7.15 14.72
N GLN A 284 10.45 -7.79 13.56
CA GLN A 284 9.99 -9.16 13.31
C GLN A 284 11.05 -9.96 12.57
N ASN A 285 11.25 -11.21 13.01
CA ASN A 285 11.87 -12.26 12.23
C ASN A 285 10.78 -13.21 11.76
N ARG A 286 10.70 -13.47 10.47
CA ARG A 286 9.78 -14.44 9.88
C ARG A 286 10.57 -15.56 9.23
N TYR A 287 10.14 -16.79 9.45
CA TYR A 287 10.70 -18.00 8.84
C TYR A 287 9.55 -18.78 8.23
N ASP A 288 9.61 -19.01 6.93
CA ASP A 288 8.59 -19.79 6.21
C ASP A 288 9.21 -21.06 5.64
N PHE A 289 8.44 -22.14 5.68
CA PHE A 289 8.73 -23.40 4.99
C PHE A 289 7.50 -23.78 4.18
N GLN A 290 7.70 -24.16 2.92
CA GLN A 290 6.63 -24.60 2.05
C GLN A 290 7.06 -25.83 1.26
N HIS A 291 6.18 -26.80 1.15
CA HIS A 291 6.37 -27.98 0.34
C HIS A 291 5.06 -28.34 -0.37
N GLN A 292 5.15 -28.65 -1.65
CA GLN A 292 4.06 -29.21 -2.41
C GLN A 292 4.57 -30.41 -3.19
N THR A 293 3.86 -31.54 -3.07
CA THR A 293 4.02 -32.69 -3.97
C THR A 293 2.82 -32.73 -4.93
N ARG A 294 3.11 -32.85 -6.23
CA ARG A 294 2.12 -33.05 -7.29
C ARG A 294 2.05 -34.53 -7.62
N ASP A 295 0.83 -35.03 -7.74
CA ASP A 295 0.51 -36.43 -8.08
C ASP A 295 1.33 -37.45 -7.25
N PRO A 296 1.21 -37.43 -5.91
CA PRO A 296 2.04 -38.28 -5.04
C PRO A 296 1.82 -39.78 -5.29
N PHE A 297 0.62 -40.17 -5.74
CA PHE A 297 0.24 -41.55 -6.04
C PHE A 297 -0.76 -41.61 -7.19
N ALA A 298 -0.83 -42.76 -7.89
CA ALA A 298 -1.83 -43.00 -8.92
C ALA A 298 -3.26 -42.85 -8.36
N GLY A 299 -4.08 -42.02 -9.01
CA GLY A 299 -5.48 -41.76 -8.61
C GLY A 299 -5.69 -40.47 -7.80
N PHE A 300 -4.63 -39.78 -7.38
CA PHE A 300 -4.71 -38.44 -6.79
C PHE A 300 -4.16 -37.42 -7.78
N SER A 301 -5.03 -36.72 -8.52
CA SER A 301 -4.64 -35.58 -9.36
C SER A 301 -4.79 -34.28 -8.57
N SER A 302 -3.73 -33.47 -8.53
CA SER A 302 -3.78 -32.09 -7.99
C SER A 302 -4.41 -31.11 -8.96
#